data_AF-A0A9E3FEP4-F1
#
_entry.id   AF-A0A9E3FEP4-F1
#
_cell.length_a   1.000
_cell.length_b   1.000
_cell.length_c   1.000
_cell.angle_alpha   90.00
_cell.angle_beta   90.00
_cell.angle_gamma   90.00
#
_symmetry.space_group_name_H-M   'P 1'
#
loop_
_entity.id
_entity.type
_entity.pdbx_description
1 polymer ?
#
loop_
_entity_poly.entity_id
_entity_poly.type
_entity_poly.pdbx_seq_one_letter_code
_entity_poly.pdbx_strand_id
1 'polypeptide(L)'
;MSKSNAEAAGVNQGPPALGRDAGGRVEPASLAAVIQWFLDYDERVAVVRFPAVEALFQWRQQEELKGREETFGFNRAEDRLAVGVMQALVEHDTEAALHAWIKELLAALEDARQTNEAVAEAYGLKPSEDSSVVHEAEKIPSRRERDIYLSCCWLETLCTAEARVLGWAYQGLYGRAFHPDNF
;
A
#
# COMPACT_ATOMS: atom_id res chain seq x y z
N MET A 1 -44.25 -20.84 -25.59
CA MET A 1 -42.81 -20.91 -25.98
C MET A 1 -42.59 -19.67 -26.83
N SER A 2 -41.83 -18.65 -26.43
CA SER A 2 -40.44 -18.72 -25.98
C SER A 2 -40.15 -17.64 -24.93
N LYS A 3 -39.61 -18.05 -23.78
CA LYS A 3 -38.85 -17.16 -22.90
C LYS A 3 -37.42 -17.15 -23.45
N SER A 4 -36.95 -15.99 -23.91
CA SER A 4 -35.52 -15.80 -24.14
C SER A 4 -34.86 -15.64 -22.77
N ASN A 5 -33.97 -16.56 -22.47
CA ASN A 5 -33.09 -16.59 -21.33
C ASN A 5 -31.76 -15.94 -21.73
N ALA A 6 -31.01 -15.48 -20.74
CA ALA A 6 -29.64 -14.94 -20.80
C ALA A 6 -29.53 -13.48 -21.31
N GLU A 7 -28.81 -12.56 -20.67
CA GLU A 7 -27.58 -12.74 -19.87
C GLU A 7 -27.55 -11.84 -18.63
N ALA A 8 -27.15 -12.45 -17.51
CA ALA A 8 -26.66 -11.76 -16.33
C ALA A 8 -25.23 -11.27 -16.61
N ALA A 9 -25.06 -9.97 -16.84
CA ALA A 9 -23.74 -9.33 -16.90
C ALA A 9 -23.39 -8.74 -15.53
N GLY A 10 -23.00 -9.60 -14.59
CA GLY A 10 -22.25 -9.16 -13.41
C GLY A 10 -20.81 -8.87 -13.85
N VAL A 11 -20.57 -7.69 -14.44
CA VAL A 11 -19.23 -7.30 -14.87
C VAL A 11 -18.44 -6.89 -13.64
N ASN A 12 -17.62 -7.80 -13.12
CA ASN A 12 -16.59 -7.45 -12.16
C ASN A 12 -15.48 -6.71 -12.94
N GLN A 13 -15.70 -5.42 -13.21
CA GLN A 13 -14.79 -4.56 -13.95
C GLN A 13 -13.56 -4.31 -13.07
N GLY A 14 -12.38 -4.69 -13.57
CA GLY A 14 -11.10 -4.36 -12.92
C GLY A 14 -10.92 -2.85 -12.71
N PRO A 15 -9.77 -2.43 -12.15
CA PRO A 15 -9.55 -1.01 -11.89
C PRO A 15 -9.72 -0.18 -13.17
N PRO A 16 -10.22 1.07 -13.07
CA PRO A 16 -10.41 1.93 -14.23
C PRO A 16 -9.10 2.16 -14.98
N ALA A 17 -9.19 2.49 -16.26
CA ALA A 17 -8.02 2.83 -17.05
C ALA A 17 -7.39 4.15 -16.56
N LEU A 18 -6.06 4.23 -16.58
CA LEU A 18 -5.36 5.49 -16.34
C LEU A 18 -5.53 6.42 -17.53
N GLY A 19 -6.01 7.63 -17.25
CA GLY A 19 -6.09 8.73 -18.20
C GLY A 19 -4.73 9.42 -18.35
N ARG A 20 -4.53 10.04 -19.52
CA ARG A 20 -3.37 10.90 -19.78
C ARG A 20 -3.81 12.24 -20.32
N ASP A 21 -3.13 13.28 -19.84
CA ASP A 21 -3.35 14.62 -20.33
C ASP A 21 -2.71 14.81 -21.73
N ALA A 22 -2.89 15.99 -22.30
CA ALA A 22 -2.33 16.35 -23.61
C ALA A 22 -0.79 16.31 -23.65
N GLY A 23 -0.11 16.35 -22.49
CA GLY A 23 1.35 16.20 -22.36
C GLY A 23 1.80 14.76 -22.14
N GLY A 24 0.88 13.78 -22.14
CA GLY A 24 1.17 12.38 -21.90
C GLY A 24 1.39 12.00 -20.44
N ARG A 25 1.15 12.94 -19.50
CA ARG A 25 1.26 12.70 -18.04
C ARG A 25 -0.01 12.07 -17.51
N VAL A 26 0.10 11.34 -16.41
CA VAL A 26 -1.08 10.75 -15.73
C VAL A 26 -2.01 11.85 -15.26
N GLU A 27 -3.29 11.75 -15.62
CA GLU A 27 -4.31 12.67 -15.12
C GLU A 27 -4.61 12.38 -13.64
N PRO A 28 -4.48 13.36 -12.73
CA PRO A 28 -4.66 13.13 -11.30
C PRO A 28 -6.02 12.54 -10.93
N ALA A 29 -7.10 12.96 -11.61
CA ALA A 29 -8.44 12.46 -11.34
C ALA A 29 -8.59 10.97 -11.71
N SER A 30 -7.95 10.55 -12.81
CA SER A 30 -7.96 9.14 -13.23
C SER A 30 -7.17 8.27 -12.26
N LEU A 31 -6.03 8.76 -11.77
CA LEU A 31 -5.23 8.07 -10.78
C LEU A 31 -5.96 7.94 -9.44
N ALA A 32 -6.63 9.01 -9.00
CA ALA A 32 -7.47 8.97 -7.80
C ALA A 32 -8.58 7.90 -7.93
N ALA A 33 -9.22 7.78 -9.10
CA ALA A 33 -10.22 6.75 -9.36
C ALA A 33 -9.64 5.33 -9.30
N VAL A 34 -8.41 5.13 -9.80
CA VAL A 34 -7.69 3.85 -9.67
C VAL A 34 -7.39 3.54 -8.21
N ILE A 35 -6.80 4.47 -7.46
CA ILE A 35 -6.49 4.30 -6.04
C ILE A 35 -7.76 3.96 -5.25
N GLN A 36 -8.86 4.68 -5.51
CA GLN A 36 -10.13 4.43 -4.85
C GLN A 36 -10.67 3.03 -5.16
N TRP A 37 -10.58 2.58 -6.43
CA TRP A 37 -10.99 1.21 -6.78
C TRP A 37 -10.19 0.16 -5.99
N PHE A 38 -8.87 0.32 -5.86
CA PHE A 38 -8.05 -0.60 -5.07
C PHE A 38 -8.44 -0.59 -3.59
N LEU A 39 -8.67 0.59 -3.02
CA LEU A 39 -9.13 0.72 -1.64
C LEU A 39 -10.53 0.13 -1.39
N ASP A 40 -11.37 0.02 -2.42
CA ASP A 40 -12.74 -0.51 -2.32
C ASP A 40 -12.83 -2.01 -2.62
N TYR A 41 -11.99 -2.52 -3.53
CA TYR A 41 -12.17 -3.86 -4.11
C TYR A 41 -10.96 -4.78 -4.01
N ASP A 42 -9.75 -4.25 -3.79
CA ASP A 42 -8.56 -5.08 -3.63
C ASP A 42 -8.29 -5.34 -2.15
N GLU A 43 -8.57 -6.54 -1.66
CA GLU A 43 -8.46 -6.88 -0.24
C GLU A 43 -7.08 -6.53 0.35
N ARG A 44 -5.99 -6.66 -0.43
CA ARG A 44 -4.64 -6.37 0.05
C ARG A 44 -4.36 -4.87 0.17
N VAL A 45 -5.07 -4.03 -0.58
CA VAL A 45 -4.99 -2.56 -0.47
C VAL A 45 -6.03 -2.03 0.52
N ALA A 46 -7.23 -2.60 0.53
CA ALA A 46 -8.34 -2.21 1.41
C ALA A 46 -7.97 -2.35 2.90
N VAL A 47 -7.06 -3.27 3.26
CA VAL A 47 -6.51 -3.40 4.61
C VAL A 47 -5.93 -2.08 5.14
N VAL A 48 -5.46 -1.16 4.28
CA VAL A 48 -5.00 0.18 4.69
C VAL A 48 -6.07 0.97 5.43
N ARG A 49 -7.36 0.71 5.16
CA ARG A 49 -8.50 1.37 5.84
C ARG A 49 -8.91 0.68 7.15
N PHE A 50 -8.29 -0.45 7.49
CA PHE A 50 -8.72 -1.22 8.66
C PHE A 50 -8.29 -0.53 9.96
N PRO A 51 -9.10 -0.60 11.03
CA PRO A 51 -8.77 0.05 12.30
C PRO A 51 -7.41 -0.33 12.87
N ALA A 52 -6.97 -1.58 12.66
CA ALA A 52 -5.66 -2.05 13.11
C ALA A 52 -4.49 -1.34 12.39
N VAL A 53 -4.63 -1.08 11.08
CA VAL A 53 -3.63 -0.34 10.30
C VAL A 53 -3.67 1.14 10.64
N GLU A 54 -4.86 1.71 10.84
CA GLU A 54 -4.98 3.09 11.30
C GLU A 54 -4.30 3.28 12.67
N ALA A 55 -4.48 2.36 13.61
CA ALA A 55 -3.77 2.39 14.90
C ALA A 55 -2.24 2.36 14.72
N LEU A 56 -1.74 1.56 13.79
CA LEU A 56 -0.31 1.49 13.46
C LEU A 56 0.21 2.78 12.82
N PHE A 57 -0.57 3.38 11.93
CA PHE A 57 -0.26 4.67 11.32
C PHE A 57 -0.23 5.79 12.37
N GLN A 58 -1.20 5.81 13.29
CA GLN A 58 -1.25 6.78 14.39
C GLN A 58 -0.06 6.60 15.35
N TRP A 59 0.34 5.36 15.66
CA TRP A 59 1.58 5.08 16.38
C TRP A 59 2.80 5.68 15.65
N ARG A 60 2.91 5.44 14.33
CA ARG A 60 4.03 5.94 13.53
C ARG A 60 4.09 7.46 13.51
N GLN A 61 2.94 8.10 13.34
CA GLN A 61 2.78 9.54 13.43
C GLN A 61 3.27 10.07 14.78
N GLN A 62 2.87 9.44 15.89
CA GLN A 62 3.31 9.84 17.23
C GLN A 62 4.83 9.71 17.40
N GLU A 63 5.46 8.65 16.89
CA GLU A 63 6.93 8.51 16.95
C GLU A 63 7.64 9.59 16.13
N GLU A 64 7.15 9.94 14.94
CA GLU A 64 7.76 10.98 14.09
C GLU A 64 7.61 12.39 14.68
N LEU A 65 6.51 12.62 15.41
CA LEU A 65 6.25 13.89 16.09
C LEU A 65 7.01 14.03 17.42
N LYS A 66 7.61 12.97 17.97
CA LYS A 66 8.38 13.06 19.22
C LYS A 66 9.55 14.03 19.06
N GLY A 67 9.44 15.17 19.73
CA GLY A 67 10.47 16.21 19.75
C GLY A 67 10.41 17.20 18.58
N ARG A 68 9.31 17.23 17.81
CA ARG A 68 9.08 18.21 16.73
C ARG A 68 7.77 18.95 16.95
N GLU A 69 7.76 20.25 16.66
CA GLU A 69 6.53 21.08 16.66
C GLU A 69 5.76 21.01 15.33
N GLU A 70 6.28 20.25 14.35
CA GLU A 70 5.69 20.16 13.02
C GLU A 70 4.41 19.30 13.01
N THR A 71 3.49 19.60 12.12
CA THR A 71 2.32 18.76 11.85
C THR A 71 2.71 17.63 10.89
N PHE A 72 2.40 16.39 11.25
CA PHE A 72 2.50 15.27 10.33
C PHE A 72 1.52 15.47 9.16
N GLY A 73 2.00 15.40 7.93
CA GLY A 73 1.27 15.87 6.74
C GLY A 73 0.06 15.03 6.30
N PHE A 74 -0.33 14.00 7.07
CA PHE A 74 -1.38 13.05 6.71
C PHE A 74 -2.28 12.78 7.90
N ASN A 75 -3.59 12.72 7.68
CA ASN A 75 -4.58 12.49 8.74
C ASN A 75 -4.93 11.00 8.87
N ARG A 76 -4.81 10.23 7.78
CA ARG A 76 -5.20 8.82 7.71
C ARG A 76 -4.16 8.00 6.94
N ALA A 77 -4.12 6.69 7.19
CA ALA A 77 -3.23 5.78 6.46
C ALA A 77 -3.50 5.79 4.93
N GLU A 78 -4.77 5.90 4.53
CA GLU A 78 -5.15 5.96 3.11
C GLU A 78 -4.66 7.23 2.41
N ASP A 79 -4.60 8.37 3.12
CA ASP A 79 -4.07 9.62 2.57
C ASP A 79 -2.58 9.47 2.25
N ARG A 80 -1.84 8.82 3.18
CA ARG A 80 -0.42 8.52 2.99
C ARG A 80 -0.18 7.59 1.81
N LEU A 81 -1.03 6.56 1.63
CA LEU A 81 -0.96 5.70 0.44
C LEU A 81 -1.20 6.52 -0.84
N ALA A 82 -2.29 7.28 -0.88
CA ALA A 82 -2.69 8.01 -2.09
C ALA A 82 -1.59 8.99 -2.55
N VAL A 83 -1.04 9.76 -1.62
CA VAL A 83 0.05 10.70 -1.91
C VAL A 83 1.34 9.97 -2.30
N GLY A 84 1.69 8.87 -1.64
CA GLY A 84 2.87 8.08 -1.99
C GLY A 84 2.83 7.55 -3.43
N VAL A 85 1.67 7.01 -3.85
CA VAL A 85 1.46 6.56 -5.24
C VAL A 85 1.57 7.72 -6.23
N MET A 86 0.97 8.88 -5.92
CA MET A 86 1.05 10.06 -6.78
C MET A 86 2.49 10.56 -6.91
N GLN A 87 3.23 10.67 -5.80
CA GLN A 87 4.62 11.09 -5.79
C GLN A 87 5.50 10.14 -6.59
N ALA A 88 5.35 8.83 -6.41
CA ALA A 88 6.11 7.83 -7.16
C ALA A 88 5.93 7.99 -8.69
N LEU A 89 4.70 8.24 -9.16
CA LEU A 89 4.44 8.43 -10.60
C LEU A 89 4.95 9.78 -11.14
N VAL A 90 5.08 10.79 -10.28
CA VAL A 90 5.64 12.11 -10.65
C VAL A 90 7.17 12.07 -10.65
N GLU A 91 7.78 11.42 -9.67
CA GLU A 91 9.23 11.37 -9.47
C GLU A 91 9.91 10.31 -10.35
N HIS A 92 9.17 9.26 -10.75
CA HIS A 92 9.65 8.18 -11.59
C HIS A 92 8.89 8.16 -12.93
N ASP A 93 9.05 9.23 -13.69
CA ASP A 93 8.29 9.53 -14.91
C ASP A 93 8.70 8.72 -16.16
N THR A 94 9.68 7.82 -16.03
CA THR A 94 10.11 6.89 -17.09
C THR A 94 9.86 5.43 -16.69
N GLU A 95 9.78 4.55 -17.69
CA GLU A 95 9.56 3.13 -17.43
C GLU A 95 10.65 2.51 -16.57
N ALA A 96 11.92 2.80 -16.87
CA ALA A 96 13.06 2.29 -16.13
C ALA A 96 13.10 2.82 -14.69
N ALA A 97 12.78 4.10 -14.48
CA ALA A 97 12.74 4.68 -13.14
C ALA A 97 11.60 4.08 -12.30
N LEU A 98 10.39 3.97 -12.87
CA LEU A 98 9.26 3.40 -12.14
C LEU A 98 9.47 1.91 -11.85
N HIS A 99 10.09 1.18 -12.78
CA HIS A 99 10.47 -0.21 -12.56
C HIS A 99 11.46 -0.36 -11.41
N ALA A 100 12.53 0.45 -11.39
CA ALA A 100 13.51 0.46 -10.32
C ALA A 100 12.85 0.78 -8.96
N TRP A 101 11.96 1.77 -8.92
CA TRP A 101 11.22 2.11 -7.71
C TRP A 101 10.33 0.98 -7.21
N ILE A 102 9.56 0.33 -8.09
CA ILE A 102 8.73 -0.83 -7.71
C ILE A 102 9.62 -1.96 -7.18
N LYS A 103 10.83 -2.18 -7.75
CA LYS A 103 11.78 -3.16 -7.21
C LYS A 103 12.26 -2.81 -5.80
N GLU A 104 12.57 -1.54 -5.54
CA GLU A 104 12.96 -1.07 -4.21
C GLU A 104 11.83 -1.28 -3.19
N LEU A 105 10.58 -0.97 -3.57
CA LEU A 105 9.41 -1.24 -2.73
C LEU A 105 9.25 -2.74 -2.42
N LEU A 106 9.43 -3.61 -3.40
CA LEU A 106 9.35 -5.06 -3.21
C LEU A 106 10.49 -5.60 -2.33
N ALA A 107 11.69 -5.05 -2.43
CA ALA A 107 12.80 -5.39 -1.55
C ALA A 107 12.53 -4.96 -0.10
N ALA A 108 12.07 -3.72 0.09
CA ALA A 108 11.69 -3.20 1.42
C ALA A 108 10.54 -4.01 2.05
N LEU A 109 9.56 -4.42 1.24
CA LEU A 109 8.47 -5.30 1.67
C LEU A 109 9.02 -6.65 2.17
N GLU A 110 9.92 -7.28 1.42
CA GLU A 110 10.48 -8.57 1.80
C GLU A 110 11.34 -8.48 3.08
N ASP A 111 12.19 -7.46 3.20
CA ASP A 111 12.99 -7.22 4.40
C ASP A 111 12.11 -6.98 5.64
N ALA A 112 11.03 -6.20 5.48
CA ALA A 112 10.06 -5.94 6.54
C ALA A 112 9.32 -7.22 6.96
N ARG A 113 8.87 -8.02 5.99
CA ARG A 113 8.19 -9.29 6.24
C ARG A 113 9.07 -10.28 6.99
N GLN A 114 10.32 -10.45 6.56
CA GLN A 114 11.28 -11.33 7.25
C GLN A 114 11.55 -10.88 8.68
N THR A 115 11.68 -9.57 8.90
CA THR A 115 11.86 -9.00 10.25
C THR A 115 10.63 -9.22 11.12
N ASN A 116 9.42 -9.00 10.58
CA ASN A 116 8.17 -9.22 11.29
C ASN A 116 8.01 -10.68 11.70
N GLU A 117 8.27 -11.62 10.80
CA GLU A 117 8.17 -13.06 11.06
C GLU A 117 9.14 -13.48 12.18
N ALA A 118 10.41 -13.05 12.11
CA ALA A 118 11.41 -13.37 13.11
C ALA A 118 11.05 -12.83 14.51
N VAL A 119 10.57 -11.58 14.60
CA VAL A 119 10.18 -10.98 15.88
C VAL A 119 8.89 -11.60 16.41
N ALA A 120 7.90 -11.84 15.54
CA ALA A 120 6.64 -12.46 15.93
C ALA A 120 6.85 -13.88 16.47
N GLU A 121 7.74 -14.66 15.86
CA GLU A 121 8.14 -15.98 16.35
C GLU A 121 8.84 -15.88 17.72
N ALA A 122 9.85 -15.00 17.84
CA ALA A 122 10.65 -14.86 19.06
C ALA A 122 9.79 -14.49 20.29
N TYR A 123 8.75 -13.69 20.11
CA TYR A 123 7.89 -13.20 21.19
C TYR A 123 6.49 -13.84 21.23
N GLY A 124 6.21 -14.80 20.34
CA GLY A 124 4.90 -15.46 20.24
C GLY A 124 3.74 -14.49 19.96
N LEU A 125 4.00 -13.46 19.15
CA LEU A 125 3.03 -12.42 18.81
C LEU A 125 1.95 -12.99 17.90
N LYS A 126 0.68 -12.68 18.21
CA LYS A 126 -0.48 -13.19 17.45
C LYS A 126 -1.49 -12.06 17.26
N PRO A 127 -1.20 -11.08 16.38
CA PRO A 127 -2.16 -10.06 16.05
C PRO A 127 -3.42 -10.69 15.45
N SER A 128 -4.56 -10.13 15.82
CA SER A 128 -5.89 -10.57 15.37
C SER A 128 -6.78 -9.35 15.18
N GLU A 129 -8.02 -9.56 14.72
CA GLU A 129 -9.01 -8.47 14.67
C GLU A 129 -9.28 -7.87 16.06
N ASP A 130 -9.18 -8.69 17.11
CA ASP A 130 -9.42 -8.28 18.51
C ASP A 130 -8.16 -7.74 19.22
N SER A 131 -6.95 -8.02 18.70
CA SER A 131 -5.68 -7.59 19.28
C SER A 131 -4.81 -6.91 18.22
N SER A 132 -4.78 -5.57 18.26
CA SER A 132 -4.02 -4.78 17.30
C SER A 132 -2.53 -5.09 17.37
N VAL A 133 -1.84 -4.94 16.24
CA VAL A 133 -0.37 -5.11 16.16
C VAL A 133 0.36 -4.23 17.18
N VAL A 134 -0.13 -3.02 17.42
CA VAL A 134 0.41 -2.08 18.41
C VAL A 134 0.30 -2.63 19.83
N HIS A 135 -0.85 -3.23 20.18
CA HIS A 135 -1.04 -3.83 21.50
C HIS A 135 -0.22 -5.11 21.67
N GLU A 136 -0.21 -5.99 20.67
CA GLU A 136 0.60 -7.22 20.71
C GLU A 136 2.09 -6.91 20.90
N ALA A 137 2.59 -5.85 20.27
CA ALA A 137 3.97 -5.41 20.38
C ALA A 137 4.38 -5.01 21.82
N GLU A 138 3.43 -4.78 22.73
CA GLU A 138 3.73 -4.53 24.15
C GLU A 138 4.42 -5.72 24.84
N LYS A 139 4.26 -6.94 24.29
CA LYS A 139 4.97 -8.14 24.75
C LYS A 139 6.47 -8.09 24.50
N ILE A 140 6.93 -7.24 23.57
CA ILE A 140 8.35 -7.02 23.27
C ILE A 140 8.95 -6.13 24.37
N PRO A 141 9.89 -6.62 25.22
CA PRO A 141 10.39 -5.85 26.35
C PRO A 141 11.27 -4.67 25.93
N SER A 142 12.04 -4.83 24.86
CA SER A 142 12.93 -3.80 24.34
C SER A 142 12.14 -2.78 23.52
N ARG A 143 12.17 -1.50 23.93
CA ARG A 143 11.54 -0.41 23.16
C ARG A 143 12.09 -0.33 21.74
N ARG A 144 13.41 -0.48 21.57
CA ARG A 144 14.04 -0.42 20.24
C ARG A 144 13.53 -1.52 19.33
N GLU A 145 13.44 -2.75 19.82
CA GLU A 145 12.94 -3.88 19.03
C GLU A 145 11.45 -3.72 18.71
N ARG A 146 10.68 -3.19 19.65
CA ARG A 146 9.27 -2.84 19.44
C ARG A 146 9.10 -1.81 18.32
N ASP A 147 9.90 -0.74 18.34
CA ASP A 147 9.84 0.31 17.32
C ASP A 147 10.25 -0.23 15.94
N ILE A 148 11.23 -1.15 15.89
CA ILE A 148 11.61 -1.85 14.66
C ILE A 148 10.45 -2.70 14.13
N TYR A 149 9.86 -3.55 14.99
CA TYR A 149 8.74 -4.42 14.62
C TYR A 149 7.54 -3.63 14.09
N LEU A 150 7.12 -2.58 14.81
CA LEU A 150 6.01 -1.74 14.39
C LEU A 150 6.32 -0.97 13.10
N SER A 151 7.56 -0.52 12.91
CA SER A 151 7.98 0.08 11.64
C SER A 151 7.92 -0.92 10.48
N CYS A 152 8.37 -2.16 10.69
CA CYS A 152 8.31 -3.20 9.68
C CYS A 152 6.85 -3.62 9.37
N CYS A 153 5.96 -3.69 10.36
CA CYS A 153 4.53 -3.92 10.13
C CYS A 153 3.90 -2.80 9.28
N TRP A 154 4.31 -1.55 9.51
CA TRP A 154 3.85 -0.41 8.73
C TRP A 154 4.36 -0.48 7.29
N LEU A 155 5.65 -0.75 7.10
CA LEU A 155 6.27 -0.91 5.78
C LEU A 155 5.65 -2.07 5.00
N GLU A 156 5.41 -3.22 5.63
CA GLU A 156 4.77 -4.37 4.99
C GLU A 156 3.38 -4.00 4.44
N THR A 157 2.58 -3.29 5.25
CA THR A 157 1.25 -2.84 4.83
C THR A 157 1.33 -1.82 3.69
N LEU A 158 2.15 -0.79 3.87
CA LEU A 158 2.24 0.32 2.91
C LEU A 158 2.86 -0.12 1.58
N CYS A 159 3.99 -0.82 1.60
CA CYS A 159 4.67 -1.29 0.40
C CYS A 159 3.82 -2.32 -0.36
N THR A 160 3.07 -3.17 0.33
CA THR A 160 2.09 -4.06 -0.32
C THR A 160 1.05 -3.25 -1.10
N ALA A 161 0.47 -2.23 -0.47
CA ALA A 161 -0.54 -1.40 -1.10
C ALA A 161 0.02 -0.59 -2.28
N GLU A 162 1.15 0.10 -2.08
CA GLU A 162 1.81 0.90 -3.12
C GLU A 162 2.24 0.04 -4.31
N ALA A 163 2.90 -1.11 -4.08
CA ALA A 163 3.35 -1.97 -5.17
C ALA A 163 2.19 -2.52 -6.02
N ARG A 164 1.03 -2.79 -5.41
CA ARG A 164 -0.16 -3.25 -6.15
C ARG A 164 -0.73 -2.17 -7.05
N VAL A 165 -0.91 -0.96 -6.53
CA VAL A 165 -1.43 0.17 -7.31
C VAL A 165 -0.43 0.58 -8.40
N LEU A 166 0.86 0.66 -8.06
CA LEU A 166 1.91 1.02 -9.00
C LEU A 166 2.14 -0.06 -10.06
N GLY A 167 1.99 -1.34 -9.73
CA GLY A 167 2.05 -2.43 -10.71
C GLY A 167 0.93 -2.32 -11.76
N TRP A 168 -0.29 -1.95 -11.34
CA TRP A 168 -1.39 -1.66 -12.27
C TRP A 168 -1.10 -0.41 -13.11
N ALA A 169 -0.63 0.65 -12.46
CA ALA A 169 -0.27 1.89 -13.14
C ALA A 169 0.81 1.66 -14.20
N TYR A 170 1.83 0.88 -13.87
CA TYR A 170 2.90 0.45 -14.77
C TYR A 170 2.33 -0.24 -16.01
N GLN A 171 1.41 -1.20 -15.83
CA GLN A 171 0.75 -1.87 -16.95
C GLN A 171 -0.06 -0.92 -17.81
N GLY A 172 -0.83 -0.02 -17.20
CA GLY A 172 -1.59 1.00 -17.93
C GLY A 172 -0.70 1.99 -18.69
N LEU A 173 0.50 2.27 -18.17
CA LEU A 173 1.43 3.21 -18.78
C LEU A 173 2.28 2.60 -19.90
N TYR A 174 2.67 1.33 -19.78
CA TYR A 174 3.65 0.73 -20.68
C TYR A 174 3.12 -0.46 -21.48
N GLY A 175 1.85 -0.82 -21.29
CA GLY A 175 1.17 -1.89 -22.03
C GLY A 175 1.63 -3.30 -21.68
N ARG A 176 2.48 -3.44 -20.64
CA ARG A 176 3.00 -4.72 -20.15
C ARG A 176 2.99 -4.74 -18.62
N ALA A 177 2.65 -5.88 -18.05
CA ALA A 177 2.69 -6.06 -16.61
C ALA A 177 4.13 -5.91 -16.08
N PHE A 178 4.25 -5.37 -14.87
CA PHE A 178 5.53 -5.33 -14.16
C PHE A 178 6.05 -6.77 -13.92
N HIS A 179 7.35 -6.97 -14.12
CA HIS A 179 8.05 -8.18 -13.72
C HIS A 179 9.45 -7.79 -13.19
N PRO A 180 9.87 -8.27 -12.01
CA PRO A 180 11.09 -7.79 -11.35
C PRO A 180 12.38 -8.05 -12.15
N ASP A 181 12.36 -9.08 -12.99
CA ASP A 181 13.51 -9.48 -13.83
C ASP A 181 13.50 -8.88 -15.24
N ASN A 182 12.42 -8.19 -15.63
CA ASN A 182 12.37 -7.55 -16.94
C ASN A 182 13.17 -6.25 -16.90
N PHE A 183 14.44 -6.25 -17.28
CA PHE A 183 15.19 -5.12 -17.90
C PHE A 183 16.57 -5.60 -18.37
#